data_AF-A0AAD9JYK5-F1
#
_entry.id   AF-A0AAD9JYK5-F1
#
_cell.length_a   1.000
_cell.length_b   1.000
_cell.length_c   1.000
_cell.angle_alpha   90.00
_cell.angle_beta   90.00
_cell.angle_gamma   90.00
#
_symmetry.space_group_name_H-M   'P 1'
#
loop_
_entity.id
_entity.type
_entity.pdbx_description
1 polymer ?
#
loop_
_entity_poly.entity_id
_entity_poly.type
_entity_poly.pdbx_seq_one_letter_code
_entity_poly.pdbx_strand_id
1 'polypeptide(L)'
;MSQKALSSIADRKMEKSVGASTQPCLTPFVTLNNSETSPPTLTFVIIPDDTSKTTVLLGVWDKEAHLDWLEKHPSKRSKYVNKDNEIVHQYYGGGDICDVTGRRRFVEVRLKCKDNPNNVQYISEYLIETKTCEYILVVESPMFCDAQDADLDGFIDVT
;
A
#
# COMPACT_ATOMS: atom_id res chain seq x y z
N MET A 1 57.76 -42.37 21.80
CA MET A 1 58.14 -41.72 20.52
C MET A 1 56.98 -40.81 20.13
N SER A 2 57.03 -39.54 20.54
CA SER A 2 57.61 -38.40 19.81
C SER A 2 56.71 -37.95 18.64
N GLN A 3 55.89 -36.91 18.88
CA GLN A 3 55.99 -35.56 18.29
C GLN A 3 55.61 -35.48 16.80
N LYS A 4 54.60 -34.68 16.43
CA LYS A 4 54.72 -33.23 16.18
C LYS A 4 53.36 -32.61 15.85
N ALA A 5 53.21 -31.39 16.34
CA ALA A 5 52.20 -30.40 15.97
C ALA A 5 52.57 -29.69 14.66
N LEU A 6 51.60 -28.96 14.08
CA LEU A 6 51.63 -27.64 13.38
C LEU A 6 50.31 -27.53 12.56
N SER A 7 49.27 -26.81 13.00
CA SER A 7 49.04 -25.34 13.06
C SER A 7 48.42 -24.73 11.79
N SER A 8 47.24 -24.12 11.95
CA SER A 8 46.75 -22.92 11.22
C SER A 8 45.53 -22.44 12.03
N ILE A 9 45.58 -21.41 12.88
CA ILE A 9 45.65 -19.95 12.65
C ILE A 9 44.57 -19.43 11.67
N ALA A 10 43.82 -18.43 12.17
CA ALA A 10 42.80 -17.55 11.57
C ALA A 10 41.42 -18.23 11.36
N ASP A 11 40.30 -17.77 11.93
CA ASP A 11 39.87 -16.38 12.10
C ASP A 11 39.18 -16.12 13.45
N ARG A 12 39.76 -15.18 14.23
CA ARG A 12 38.97 -14.42 15.22
C ARG A 12 38.24 -13.33 14.44
N LYS A 13 36.96 -13.51 14.14
CA LYS A 13 36.14 -12.39 13.72
C LYS A 13 35.78 -11.59 14.97
N MET A 14 36.42 -10.43 15.11
CA MET A 14 36.04 -9.36 16.04
C MET A 14 34.54 -9.12 15.95
N GLU A 15 33.80 -9.40 17.03
CA GLU A 15 32.58 -8.69 17.34
C GLU A 15 32.95 -7.24 17.59
N LYS A 16 32.84 -6.41 16.55
CA LYS A 16 32.75 -4.96 16.74
C LYS A 16 31.35 -4.70 17.29
N SER A 17 31.29 -4.45 18.59
CA SER A 17 30.25 -3.65 19.23
C SER A 17 30.29 -2.24 18.63
N VAL A 18 29.63 -2.04 17.50
CA VAL A 18 29.15 -0.72 17.12
C VAL A 18 27.77 -0.61 17.73
N GLY A 19 27.68 0.19 18.80
CA GLY A 19 26.40 0.68 19.28
C GLY A 19 25.74 1.47 18.16
N ALA A 20 24.91 0.80 17.38
CA ALA A 20 23.90 1.46 16.57
C ALA A 20 22.70 1.63 17.50
N SER A 21 22.37 2.88 17.79
CA SER A 21 21.05 3.23 18.31
C SER A 21 20.03 2.48 17.46
N THR A 22 19.35 1.47 18.02
CA THR A 22 18.18 0.86 17.41
C THR A 22 17.04 1.85 17.58
N GLN A 23 17.16 2.99 16.92
CA GLN A 23 16.03 3.87 16.71
C GLN A 23 15.28 3.24 15.52
N PRO A 24 14.06 2.75 15.71
CA PRO A 24 13.29 2.22 14.59
C PRO A 24 13.02 3.39 13.65
N CYS A 25 13.65 3.40 12.47
CA CYS A 25 13.17 4.23 11.37
C CYS A 25 11.75 3.72 11.06
N LEU A 26 10.73 4.36 11.63
CA LEU A 26 9.35 4.00 11.37
C LEU A 26 9.09 4.24 9.89
N THR A 27 8.77 3.17 9.16
CA THR A 27 8.50 3.25 7.73
C THR A 27 7.20 4.02 7.51
N PRO A 28 7.15 4.99 6.57
CA PRO A 28 5.90 5.61 6.19
C PRO A 28 4.87 4.56 5.74
N PHE A 29 3.60 4.79 6.06
CA PHE A 29 2.51 3.87 5.76
C PHE A 29 1.26 4.63 5.33
N VAL A 30 0.34 3.92 4.66
CA VAL A 30 -0.97 4.46 4.27
C VAL A 30 -2.01 3.96 5.27
N THR A 31 -2.96 4.81 5.64
CA THR A 31 -4.11 4.43 6.48
C THR A 31 -5.40 4.64 5.71
N LEU A 32 -6.27 3.63 5.72
CA LEU A 32 -7.68 3.76 5.39
C LEU A 32 -8.46 4.06 6.67
N ASN A 33 -9.08 5.24 6.75
CA ASN A 33 -10.03 5.54 7.82
C ASN A 33 -11.44 5.29 7.29
N ASN A 34 -12.15 4.34 7.89
CA ASN A 34 -13.55 4.05 7.60
C ASN A 34 -14.40 4.46 8.82
N SER A 35 -15.43 5.27 8.60
CA SER A 35 -16.27 5.82 9.65
C SER A 35 -17.72 5.77 9.20
N GLU A 36 -18.63 5.44 10.12
CA GLU A 36 -20.07 5.41 9.84
C GLU A 36 -20.63 6.78 9.43
N THR A 37 -19.99 7.86 9.88
CA THR A 37 -20.49 9.24 9.72
C THR A 37 -19.69 10.08 8.73
N SER A 38 -18.62 9.53 8.13
CA SER A 38 -17.81 10.26 7.15
C SER A 38 -17.31 9.34 6.03
N PRO A 39 -17.14 9.86 4.80
CA PRO A 39 -16.65 9.05 3.70
C PRO A 39 -15.25 8.48 3.99
N PRO A 40 -14.94 7.27 3.51
CA PRO A 40 -13.61 6.67 3.67
C PRO A 40 -12.49 7.58 3.17
N THR A 41 -11.38 7.64 3.89
CA THR A 41 -10.22 8.49 3.52
C THR A 41 -8.91 7.71 3.51
N LEU A 42 -8.03 8.05 2.57
CA LEU A 42 -6.66 7.54 2.48
C LEU A 42 -5.67 8.63 2.90
N THR A 43 -4.88 8.34 3.92
CA THR A 43 -3.87 9.26 4.46
C THR A 43 -2.50 8.61 4.41
N PHE A 44 -1.49 9.33 3.91
CA PHE A 44 -0.09 8.94 4.04
C PHE A 44 0.48 9.50 5.33
N VAL A 45 1.09 8.64 6.14
CA VAL A 45 1.62 8.98 7.46
C VAL A 45 3.14 8.88 7.43
N ILE A 46 3.80 9.97 7.80
CA ILE A 46 5.25 10.05 7.95
C ILE A 46 5.55 10.31 9.43
N ILE A 47 6.33 9.43 10.05
CA ILE A 47 6.77 9.56 11.44
C ILE A 47 8.30 9.67 11.44
N PRO A 48 8.88 10.87 11.41
CA PRO A 48 10.29 11.07 11.64
C PRO A 48 10.61 10.81 13.12
N ASP A 49 11.49 9.85 13.37
CA ASP A 49 12.20 9.54 14.62
C ASP A 49 11.57 10.10 15.93
N ASP A 50 10.30 9.71 16.14
CA ASP A 50 9.56 9.63 17.41
C ASP A 50 8.94 10.90 18.05
N THR A 51 8.68 11.99 17.32
CA THR A 51 7.91 13.12 17.94
C THR A 51 6.89 13.86 17.08
N SER A 52 7.01 13.90 15.74
CA SER A 52 6.09 14.69 14.90
C SER A 52 5.44 13.89 13.78
N LYS A 53 4.23 13.38 14.01
CA LYS A 53 3.44 12.72 12.97
C LYS A 53 3.01 13.75 11.92
N THR A 54 3.47 13.59 10.68
CA THR A 54 2.97 14.32 9.52
C THR A 54 1.97 13.46 8.77
N THR A 55 0.80 14.02 8.47
CA THR A 55 -0.26 13.34 7.72
C THR A 55 -0.56 14.11 6.44
N VAL A 56 -0.63 13.41 5.32
CA VAL A 56 -1.04 13.98 4.03
C VAL A 56 -2.30 13.23 3.58
N LEU A 57 -3.41 13.95 3.41
CA LEU A 57 -4.62 13.39 2.84
C LEU A 57 -4.39 13.15 1.35
N LEU A 58 -4.39 11.88 0.94
CA LEU A 58 -4.19 11.51 -0.45
C LEU A 58 -5.50 11.56 -1.24
N GLY A 59 -6.61 11.22 -0.60
CA GLY A 59 -7.94 11.29 -1.20
C GLY A 59 -9.05 10.82 -0.29
N VAL A 60 -10.27 11.18 -0.68
CA VAL A 60 -11.54 10.83 -0.05
C VAL A 60 -12.34 10.02 -1.05
N TRP A 61 -12.97 8.95 -0.58
CA TRP A 61 -13.92 8.18 -1.37
C TRP A 61 -15.18 9.01 -1.60
N ASP A 62 -15.57 9.12 -2.85
CA ASP A 62 -16.84 9.72 -3.24
C ASP A 62 -17.38 8.97 -4.46
N LYS A 63 -18.63 8.51 -4.36
CA LYS A 63 -19.25 7.65 -5.36
C LYS A 63 -19.37 8.36 -6.72
N GLU A 64 -19.79 9.61 -6.71
CA GLU A 64 -20.01 10.39 -7.94
C GLU A 64 -18.67 10.72 -8.62
N ALA A 65 -17.68 11.17 -7.84
CA ALA A 65 -16.34 11.44 -8.34
C ALA A 65 -15.67 10.18 -8.91
N HIS A 66 -15.93 9.01 -8.33
CA HIS A 66 -15.44 7.73 -8.83
C HIS A 66 -16.09 7.35 -10.17
N LEU A 67 -17.41 7.49 -10.30
CA LEU A 67 -18.11 7.27 -11.58
C LEU A 67 -17.63 8.23 -12.67
N ASP A 68 -17.47 9.51 -12.35
CA ASP A 68 -16.91 10.53 -13.23
C ASP A 68 -15.47 10.21 -13.67
N TRP A 69 -14.70 9.58 -12.79
CA TRP A 69 -13.35 9.13 -13.10
C TRP A 69 -13.38 7.93 -14.06
N LEU A 70 -14.29 6.97 -13.88
CA LEU A 70 -14.47 5.82 -14.76
C LEU A 70 -14.90 6.21 -16.18
N GLU A 71 -15.77 7.23 -16.33
CA GLU A 71 -16.14 7.74 -17.65
C GLU A 71 -14.92 8.26 -18.44
N LYS A 72 -13.95 8.84 -17.75
CA LYS A 72 -12.70 9.33 -18.33
C LYS A 72 -11.67 8.21 -18.53
N HIS A 73 -11.83 7.08 -17.84
CA HIS A 73 -10.91 5.94 -17.84
C HIS A 73 -11.65 4.62 -18.08
N PRO A 74 -12.29 4.43 -19.24
CA PRO A 74 -13.14 3.25 -19.48
C PRO A 74 -12.39 1.93 -19.39
N SER A 75 -11.06 1.92 -19.56
CA SER A 75 -10.22 0.73 -19.38
C SER A 75 -10.05 0.26 -17.93
N LYS A 76 -10.52 1.07 -16.96
CA LYS A 76 -10.47 0.80 -15.52
C LYS A 76 -11.76 0.20 -14.97
N ARG A 77 -12.82 0.16 -15.78
CA ARG A 77 -14.03 -0.57 -15.43
C ARG A 77 -13.74 -2.06 -15.34
N SER A 78 -14.35 -2.71 -14.37
CA SER A 78 -14.23 -4.16 -14.17
C SER A 78 -14.69 -4.91 -15.41
N LYS A 79 -14.16 -6.11 -15.62
CA LYS A 79 -14.51 -6.95 -16.77
C LYS A 79 -15.11 -8.24 -16.26
N TYR A 80 -16.30 -8.58 -16.76
CA TYR A 80 -16.95 -9.87 -16.47
C TYR A 80 -16.13 -11.12 -16.88
N VAL A 81 -14.99 -10.96 -17.57
CA VAL A 81 -14.24 -12.03 -18.21
C VAL A 81 -12.88 -12.20 -17.51
N ASN A 82 -12.66 -13.39 -16.94
CA ASN A 82 -11.49 -13.83 -16.16
C ASN A 82 -11.33 -13.16 -14.78
N LYS A 83 -12.14 -13.61 -13.81
CA LYS A 83 -12.15 -13.13 -12.42
C LYS A 83 -10.82 -13.36 -11.69
N ASP A 84 -10.09 -14.43 -12.02
CA ASP A 84 -8.85 -14.83 -11.35
C ASP A 84 -7.70 -13.79 -11.46
N ASN A 85 -7.76 -12.86 -12.42
CA ASN A 85 -6.77 -11.78 -12.59
C ASN A 85 -7.42 -10.39 -12.66
N GLU A 86 -8.66 -10.28 -12.18
CA GLU A 86 -9.37 -9.01 -12.20
C GLU A 86 -8.74 -8.03 -11.19
N ILE A 87 -8.54 -6.79 -11.64
CA ILE A 87 -8.08 -5.69 -10.80
C ILE A 87 -9.29 -4.80 -10.58
N VAL A 88 -9.70 -4.65 -9.33
CA VAL A 88 -10.75 -3.70 -8.97
C VAL A 88 -10.10 -2.33 -8.76
N HIS A 89 -10.61 -1.35 -9.50
CA HIS A 89 -10.10 0.02 -9.47
C HIS A 89 -11.05 0.92 -8.67
N GLN A 90 -10.50 1.66 -7.71
CA GLN A 90 -11.23 2.67 -6.95
C GLN A 90 -10.51 4.01 -7.00
N TYR A 91 -11.27 5.09 -7.17
CA TYR A 91 -10.72 6.45 -7.21
C TYR A 91 -11.01 7.18 -5.90
N TYR A 92 -9.94 7.68 -5.28
CA TYR A 92 -10.00 8.55 -4.11
C TYR A 92 -9.47 9.92 -4.50
N GLY A 93 -10.34 10.93 -4.49
CA GLY A 93 -10.02 12.28 -4.98
C GLY A 93 -10.02 13.34 -3.90
N GLY A 94 -9.69 14.57 -4.26
CA GLY A 94 -9.94 15.72 -3.41
C GLY A 94 -9.04 15.83 -2.17
N GLY A 95 -7.88 15.16 -2.17
CA GLY A 95 -6.90 15.23 -1.08
C GLY A 95 -6.25 16.60 -0.92
N ASP A 96 -5.19 16.66 -0.11
CA ASP A 96 -4.48 17.90 0.19
C ASP A 96 -3.93 18.56 -1.09
N ILE A 97 -3.89 19.90 -1.08
CA ILE A 97 -3.31 20.67 -2.18
C ILE A 97 -1.81 20.37 -2.26
N CYS A 98 -1.37 19.96 -3.44
CA CYS A 98 0.04 19.77 -3.76
C CYS A 98 0.73 21.13 -3.81
N ASP A 99 1.78 21.28 -3.02
CA ASP A 99 2.66 22.46 -2.99
C ASP A 99 3.39 22.67 -4.32
N VAL A 100 3.74 21.59 -5.02
CA VAL A 100 4.44 21.65 -6.30
C VAL A 100 3.51 21.98 -7.47
N THR A 101 2.35 21.33 -7.56
CA THR A 101 1.46 21.44 -8.73
C THR A 101 0.26 22.36 -8.54
N GLY A 102 -0.05 22.75 -7.29
CA GLY A 102 -1.26 23.48 -6.93
C GLY A 102 -2.56 22.68 -7.08
N ARG A 103 -2.49 21.41 -7.53
CA ARG A 103 -3.66 20.53 -7.69
C ARG A 103 -3.85 19.68 -6.45
N ARG A 104 -5.10 19.27 -6.18
CA ARG A 104 -5.37 18.31 -5.11
C ARG A 104 -4.81 16.93 -5.44
N ARG A 105 -4.27 16.26 -4.43
CA ARG A 105 -3.82 14.86 -4.52
C ARG A 105 -5.00 13.93 -4.82
N PHE A 106 -4.69 12.82 -5.49
CA PHE A 106 -5.64 11.71 -5.69
C PHE A 106 -4.90 10.37 -5.73
N VAL A 107 -5.65 9.29 -5.50
CA VAL A 107 -5.15 7.91 -5.52
C VAL A 107 -6.03 7.05 -6.41
N GLU A 108 -5.41 6.30 -7.32
CA GLU A 108 -5.99 5.11 -7.92
C GLU A 108 -5.67 3.91 -7.01
N VAL A 109 -6.67 3.37 -6.32
CA VAL A 109 -6.53 2.13 -5.56
C VAL A 109 -6.75 0.95 -6.49
N ARG A 110 -5.86 -0.05 -6.40
CA ARG A 110 -5.89 -1.30 -7.16
C ARG A 110 -5.95 -2.46 -6.19
N LEU A 111 -7.11 -3.07 -6.09
CA LEU A 111 -7.31 -4.27 -5.30
C LEU A 111 -7.06 -5.48 -6.18
N LYS A 112 -6.19 -6.38 -5.74
CA LYS A 112 -5.76 -7.54 -6.51
C LYS A 112 -5.87 -8.82 -5.68
N CYS A 113 -6.44 -9.85 -6.29
CA CYS A 113 -6.30 -11.20 -5.79
C CYS A 113 -4.81 -11.58 -5.73
N LYS A 114 -4.40 -12.14 -4.59
CA LYS A 114 -3.12 -12.81 -4.44
C LYS A 114 -3.33 -14.05 -3.60
N ASP A 115 -3.48 -15.17 -4.30
CA ASP A 115 -3.69 -16.47 -3.66
C ASP A 115 -2.59 -16.77 -2.64
N ASN A 116 -3.04 -17.07 -1.43
CA ASN A 116 -2.18 -17.58 -0.37
C ASN A 116 -2.96 -18.66 0.39
N PRO A 117 -2.90 -19.93 -0.05
CA PRO A 117 -3.69 -21.00 0.54
C PRO A 117 -3.35 -21.26 2.01
N ASN A 118 -2.20 -20.76 2.48
CA ASN A 118 -1.75 -20.93 3.86
C ASN A 118 -2.18 -19.79 4.79
N ASN A 119 -2.64 -18.64 4.25
CA ASN A 119 -3.01 -17.49 5.06
C ASN A 119 -4.00 -16.57 4.33
N VAL A 120 -5.29 -16.74 4.62
CA VAL A 120 -6.39 -15.92 4.06
C VAL A 120 -6.35 -14.45 4.52
N GLN A 121 -5.66 -14.14 5.61
CA GLN A 121 -5.51 -12.77 6.14
C GLN A 121 -4.25 -12.07 5.63
N TYR A 122 -3.52 -12.69 4.70
CA TYR A 122 -2.34 -12.07 4.11
C TYR A 122 -2.73 -10.77 3.38
N ILE A 123 -2.00 -9.69 3.68
CA ILE A 123 -2.13 -8.40 3.01
C ILE A 123 -0.74 -7.91 2.62
N SER A 124 -0.64 -7.40 1.41
CA SER A 124 0.56 -6.75 0.88
C SER A 124 0.15 -5.46 0.20
N GLU A 125 0.64 -4.32 0.71
CA GLU A 125 0.32 -3.01 0.18
C GLU A 125 1.58 -2.24 -0.22
N TYR A 126 1.45 -1.41 -1.25
CA TYR A 126 2.48 -0.44 -1.61
C TYR A 126 1.88 0.75 -2.34
N LEU A 127 2.46 1.93 -2.06
CA LEU A 127 2.07 3.20 -2.64
C LEU A 127 3.15 3.67 -3.63
N ILE A 128 2.76 4.10 -4.81
CA ILE A 128 3.65 4.64 -5.84
C ILE A 128 3.14 5.99 -6.31
N GLU A 129 4.00 7.00 -6.28
CA GLU A 129 3.75 8.29 -6.90
C GLU A 129 4.16 8.22 -8.39
N THR A 130 3.18 8.04 -9.29
CA THR A 130 3.46 7.88 -10.73
C THR A 130 3.71 9.20 -11.44
N LYS A 131 3.09 10.26 -10.94
CA LYS A 131 3.38 11.65 -11.27
C LYS A 131 3.31 12.44 -9.97
N THR A 132 3.87 13.64 -9.97
CA THR A 132 3.85 14.52 -8.80
C THR A 132 2.41 14.68 -8.26
N CYS A 133 2.18 14.21 -7.04
CA CYS A 133 0.91 14.23 -6.34
C CYS A 133 -0.23 13.35 -6.96
N GLU A 134 0.11 12.42 -7.85
CA GLU A 134 -0.79 11.40 -8.41
C GLU A 134 -0.31 10.00 -8.00
N TYR A 135 -1.10 9.30 -7.18
CA TYR A 135 -0.66 8.05 -6.56
C TYR A 135 -1.42 6.82 -7.08
N ILE A 136 -0.75 5.67 -7.01
CA ILE A 136 -1.36 4.35 -7.11
C ILE A 136 -1.11 3.63 -5.79
N LEU A 137 -2.18 3.20 -5.12
CA LEU A 137 -2.12 2.28 -4.00
C LEU A 137 -2.49 0.89 -4.50
N VAL A 138 -1.59 -0.08 -4.38
CA VAL A 138 -1.90 -1.48 -4.69
C VAL A 138 -2.08 -2.21 -3.38
N VAL A 139 -3.19 -2.95 -3.25
CA VAL A 139 -3.46 -3.84 -2.12
C VAL A 139 -3.70 -5.24 -2.66
N GLU A 140 -2.88 -6.18 -2.23
CA GLU A 140 -2.92 -7.58 -2.63
C GLU A 140 -3.33 -8.44 -1.43
N SER A 141 -4.37 -9.25 -1.57
CA SER A 141 -4.85 -10.13 -0.51
C SER A 141 -5.67 -11.30 -1.08
N PRO A 142 -5.68 -12.49 -0.44
CA PRO A 142 -6.56 -13.58 -0.82
C PRO A 142 -8.05 -13.21 -0.72
N MET A 143 -8.43 -12.26 0.13
CA MET A 143 -9.84 -11.83 0.24
C MET A 143 -10.39 -11.22 -1.05
N PHE A 144 -9.51 -10.71 -1.93
CA PHE A 144 -9.90 -10.18 -3.22
C PHE A 144 -10.00 -11.26 -4.31
N CYS A 145 -9.69 -12.52 -4.02
CA CYS A 145 -9.86 -13.64 -4.95
C CYS A 145 -11.33 -14.08 -5.03
N ASP A 146 -12.05 -13.93 -3.92
CA ASP A 146 -13.50 -14.14 -3.86
C ASP A 146 -14.30 -12.87 -4.17
N ALA A 147 -13.64 -11.72 -4.41
CA ALA A 147 -14.26 -10.43 -4.74
C ALA A 147 -14.92 -10.39 -6.14
N GLN A 148 -15.44 -11.52 -6.59
CA GLN A 148 -16.41 -11.67 -7.68
C GLN A 148 -17.66 -10.79 -7.51
N ASP A 149 -17.88 -10.24 -6.30
CA ASP A 149 -18.97 -9.34 -5.93
C ASP A 149 -18.63 -7.86 -6.19
N ALA A 150 -17.43 -7.54 -6.67
CA ALA A 150 -17.16 -6.22 -7.21
C ALA A 150 -17.99 -6.03 -8.49
N ASP A 151 -18.84 -5.01 -8.53
CA ASP A 151 -19.60 -4.70 -9.75
C ASP A 151 -18.71 -4.04 -10.82
N LEU A 152 -19.29 -3.72 -11.98
CA LEU A 152 -18.54 -3.10 -13.09
C LEU A 152 -17.89 -1.76 -12.74
N ASP A 153 -18.43 -1.08 -11.73
CA ASP A 153 -17.92 0.18 -11.22
C ASP A 153 -16.88 -0.04 -10.11
N GLY A 154 -16.59 -1.28 -9.72
CA GLY A 154 -15.59 -1.58 -8.69
C GLY A 154 -16.09 -1.34 -7.26
N PHE A 155 -17.41 -1.32 -7.05
CA PHE A 155 -18.01 -1.35 -5.73
C PHE A 155 -17.97 -2.78 -5.19
N ILE A 156 -17.31 -3.00 -4.05
CA ILE A 156 -17.26 -4.29 -3.36
C ILE A 156 -18.40 -4.32 -2.35
N ASP A 157 -19.35 -5.24 -2.51
CA ASP A 157 -20.33 -5.53 -1.49
C ASP A 157 -19.70 -6.48 -0.46
N VAL A 158 -19.69 -6.09 0.81
CA VAL A 158 -19.16 -6.91 1.92
C VAL A 158 -20.35 -7.47 2.68
N THR A 159 -21.11 -8.36 2.03
CA THR A 159 -22.24 -9.10 2.63
C THR A 159 -21.80 -10.31 3.43
#